data_AF-A0A378MD04-F1
#
_entry.id   AF-A0A378MD04-F1
#
_cell.length_a   1.000
_cell.length_b   1.000
_cell.length_c   1.000
_cell.angle_alpha   90.00
_cell.angle_beta   90.00
_cell.angle_gamma   90.00
#
_symmetry.space_group_name_H-M   'P 1'
#
loop_
_entity.id
_entity.type
_entity.pdbx_description
1 polymer ?
#
loop_
_entity_poly.entity_id
_entity_poly.type
_entity_poly.pdbx_seq_one_letter_code
_entity_poly.pdbx_strand_id
1 'polypeptide(L)'
;MDISQIKANEVDAKTGIHIGREDAPVKVISFVNLRCPFCRQWQDKSREVIAEFIEEGKIELIVKPFDKEKESLQRGNVTHRYLDYENPKIALQQIEEIYNTQDDWGSLPLDEVGGYMEQTLGYTEKNNQSAAEKIVEEANRANIVFVPTVIVGEYIFDEHIEPKELANLLDKEVEKSKA
;
A
#
# COMPACT_ATOMS: atom_id res chain seq x y z
N MET A 1 -10.58 -2.29 13.32
CA MET A 1 -9.85 -1.03 13.58
C MET A 1 -10.81 0.03 14.13
N ASP A 2 -10.42 0.87 15.11
CA ASP A 2 -11.24 2.07 15.45
C ASP A 2 -10.89 3.19 14.46
N ILE A 3 -11.76 3.36 13.46
CA ILE A 3 -11.57 4.35 12.39
C ILE A 3 -12.03 5.75 12.79
N SER A 4 -12.72 5.90 13.94
CA SER A 4 -13.31 7.18 14.37
C SER A 4 -12.27 8.27 14.64
N GLN A 5 -11.02 7.85 14.87
CA GLN A 5 -9.92 8.75 15.20
C GLN A 5 -9.09 9.14 13.96
N ILE A 6 -9.32 8.50 12.81
CA ILE A 6 -8.57 8.76 11.58
C ILE A 6 -9.11 10.04 10.92
N LYS A 7 -8.20 10.95 10.59
CA LYS A 7 -8.50 12.21 9.90
C LYS A 7 -8.23 12.05 8.41
N ALA A 8 -9.19 11.51 7.68
CA ALA A 8 -9.04 11.26 6.23
C ALA A 8 -8.70 12.53 5.43
N ASN A 9 -9.11 13.70 5.90
CA ASN A 9 -8.80 15.00 5.28
C ASN A 9 -7.31 15.41 5.39
N GLU A 10 -6.51 14.73 6.22
CA GLU A 10 -5.07 14.95 6.37
C GLU A 10 -4.22 14.03 5.47
N VAL A 11 -4.88 13.17 4.70
CA VAL A 11 -4.27 12.24 3.75
C VAL A 11 -4.39 12.82 2.33
N ASP A 12 -3.32 12.72 1.54
CA ASP A 12 -3.31 13.16 0.16
C ASP A 12 -2.82 12.08 -0.82
N ALA A 13 -3.13 12.29 -2.10
CA ALA A 13 -2.67 11.44 -3.20
C ALA A 13 -1.40 12.02 -3.84
N LYS A 14 -0.41 12.47 -3.07
CA LYS A 14 0.87 12.98 -3.62
C LYS A 14 2.07 12.08 -3.34
N THR A 15 2.17 11.55 -2.12
CA THR A 15 3.32 10.73 -1.72
C THR A 15 2.93 9.26 -1.77
N GLY A 16 3.70 8.45 -2.50
CA GLY A 16 3.49 7.01 -2.59
C GLY A 16 3.91 6.46 -3.95
N ILE A 17 3.54 5.21 -4.20
CA ILE A 17 3.70 4.53 -5.48
C ILE A 17 2.36 4.66 -6.22
N HIS A 18 2.37 5.32 -7.37
CA HIS A 18 1.19 5.71 -8.14
C HIS A 18 0.91 4.72 -9.28
N ILE A 19 -0.14 3.92 -9.17
CA ILE A 19 -0.47 2.86 -10.13
C ILE A 19 -1.82 3.16 -10.77
N GLY A 20 -1.82 3.33 -12.09
CA GLY A 20 -2.99 3.70 -12.87
C GLY A 20 -2.80 5.08 -13.50
N ARG A 21 -3.90 5.70 -13.93
CA ARG A 21 -3.85 7.01 -14.55
C ARG A 21 -3.92 8.10 -13.50
N GLU A 22 -3.01 9.08 -13.56
CA GLU A 22 -3.01 10.23 -12.63
C GLU A 22 -4.33 11.04 -12.72
N ASP A 23 -5.00 11.03 -13.87
CA ASP A 23 -6.30 11.68 -14.09
C ASP A 23 -7.51 10.81 -13.71
N ALA A 24 -7.30 9.60 -13.19
CA ALA A 24 -8.40 8.74 -12.76
C ALA A 24 -9.22 9.42 -11.64
N PRO A 25 -10.56 9.39 -11.72
CA PRO A 25 -11.41 10.20 -10.85
C PRO A 25 -11.43 9.76 -9.38
N VAL A 26 -11.15 8.49 -9.12
CA VAL A 26 -11.15 7.92 -7.76
C VAL A 26 -9.73 7.53 -7.37
N LYS A 27 -9.32 7.94 -6.16
CA LYS A 27 -8.03 7.61 -5.57
C LYS A 27 -8.22 6.57 -4.48
N VAL A 28 -7.51 5.46 -4.58
CA VAL A 28 -7.45 4.41 -3.55
C VAL A 28 -6.12 4.54 -2.84
N ILE A 29 -6.13 5.02 -1.61
CA ILE A 29 -4.91 5.25 -0.82
C ILE A 29 -4.73 4.10 0.16
N SER A 30 -3.58 3.42 0.11
CA SER A 30 -3.34 2.20 0.91
C SER A 30 -2.06 2.32 1.73
N PHE A 31 -2.20 2.51 3.04
CA PHE A 31 -1.09 2.43 3.99
C PHE A 31 -0.85 0.97 4.36
N VAL A 32 0.31 0.44 3.97
CA VAL A 32 0.65 -0.98 4.13
C VAL A 32 2.07 -1.14 4.63
N ASN A 33 2.33 -2.27 5.29
CA ASN A 33 3.69 -2.70 5.59
C ASN A 33 3.87 -4.09 4.98
N LEU A 34 4.92 -4.29 4.18
CA LEU A 34 5.09 -5.53 3.41
C LEU A 34 5.34 -6.77 4.27
N ARG A 35 5.64 -6.62 5.57
CA ARG A 35 5.72 -7.74 6.54
C ARG A 35 4.33 -8.07 7.11
N CYS A 36 3.39 -7.14 7.11
CA CYS A 36 2.10 -7.36 7.76
C CYS A 36 1.31 -8.46 7.02
N PRO A 37 0.90 -9.55 7.71
CA PRO A 37 0.11 -10.61 7.09
C PRO A 37 -1.30 -10.14 6.70
N PHE A 38 -1.86 -9.17 7.43
CA PHE A 38 -3.14 -8.55 7.06
C PHE A 38 -3.02 -7.68 5.81
N CYS A 39 -1.87 -7.02 5.59
CA CYS A 39 -1.62 -6.30 4.34
C CYS A 39 -1.47 -7.26 3.15
N ARG A 40 -0.85 -8.43 3.36
CA ARG A 40 -0.84 -9.53 2.37
C ARG A 40 -2.27 -9.99 2.05
N GLN A 41 -3.08 -10.24 3.08
CA GLN A 41 -4.49 -10.62 2.89
C GLN A 41 -5.29 -9.57 2.11
N TRP A 42 -5.08 -8.29 2.40
CA TRP A 42 -5.67 -7.19 1.62
C TRP A 42 -5.24 -7.25 0.14
N GLN A 43 -3.96 -7.44 -0.14
CA GLN A 43 -3.45 -7.57 -1.51
C GLN A 43 -4.11 -8.75 -2.23
N ASP A 44 -4.15 -9.93 -1.61
CA ASP A 44 -4.69 -11.15 -2.21
C ASP A 44 -6.18 -11.02 -2.54
N LYS A 45 -6.97 -10.43 -1.64
CA LYS A 45 -8.40 -10.23 -1.84
C LYS A 45 -8.71 -9.16 -2.88
N SER A 46 -7.93 -8.07 -2.90
CA SER A 46 -8.28 -6.87 -3.68
C SER A 46 -7.68 -6.84 -5.08
N ARG A 47 -6.60 -7.58 -5.35
CA ARG A 47 -5.80 -7.44 -6.58
C ARG A 47 -6.62 -7.52 -7.88
N GLU A 48 -7.58 -8.44 -7.98
CA GLU A 48 -8.35 -8.62 -9.22
C GLU A 48 -9.28 -7.44 -9.47
N VAL A 49 -10.00 -7.01 -8.42
CA VAL A 49 -10.89 -5.84 -8.48
C VAL A 49 -10.10 -4.56 -8.76
N ILE A 50 -8.98 -4.35 -8.07
CA ILE A 50 -8.14 -3.16 -8.25
C ILE A 50 -7.53 -3.13 -9.66
N ALA A 51 -7.05 -4.27 -10.17
CA ALA A 51 -6.50 -4.35 -11.52
C ALA A 51 -7.55 -4.01 -12.59
N GLU A 52 -8.76 -4.58 -12.50
CA GLU A 52 -9.86 -4.28 -13.43
C GLU A 52 -10.19 -2.78 -13.46
N PHE A 53 -10.35 -2.15 -12.29
CA PHE A 53 -10.67 -0.72 -12.21
C PHE A 53 -9.53 0.19 -12.67
N ILE A 54 -8.27 -0.23 -12.51
CA ILE A 54 -7.09 0.47 -13.05
C ILE A 54 -7.07 0.37 -14.58
N GLU A 55 -7.30 -0.82 -15.14
CA GLU A 55 -7.34 -1.04 -16.60
C GLU A 55 -8.44 -0.23 -17.28
N GLU A 56 -9.60 -0.11 -16.62
CA GLU A 56 -10.70 0.74 -17.07
C GLU A 56 -10.44 2.25 -16.90
N GLY A 57 -9.34 2.63 -16.23
CA GLY A 57 -8.99 4.02 -15.93
C GLY A 57 -9.93 4.69 -14.91
N LYS A 58 -10.68 3.89 -14.14
CA LYS A 58 -11.63 4.38 -13.14
C LYS A 58 -10.94 4.82 -11.84
N ILE A 59 -9.84 4.16 -11.49
CA ILE A 59 -9.11 4.44 -10.26
C ILE A 59 -7.62 4.66 -10.51
N GLU A 60 -7.00 5.35 -9.56
CA GLU A 60 -5.56 5.29 -9.31
C GLU A 60 -5.35 4.70 -7.91
N LEU A 61 -4.48 3.69 -7.81
CA LEU A 61 -4.01 3.15 -6.54
C LEU A 61 -2.73 3.89 -6.13
N ILE A 62 -2.74 4.44 -4.91
CA ILE A 62 -1.57 5.05 -4.27
C ILE A 62 -1.17 4.17 -3.09
N VAL A 63 -0.13 3.37 -3.29
CA VAL A 63 0.44 2.55 -2.21
C VAL A 63 1.40 3.40 -1.39
N LYS A 64 1.21 3.42 -0.08
CA LYS A 64 2.06 4.10 0.90
C LYS A 64 2.74 3.06 1.79
N PRO A 65 3.96 2.62 1.44
CA PRO A 65 4.79 1.79 2.32
C PRO A 65 5.05 2.53 3.64
N PHE A 66 4.38 2.05 4.69
CA PHE A 66 4.35 2.68 5.99
C PHE A 66 5.28 1.94 6.94
N ASP A 67 6.44 2.55 7.21
CA ASP A 67 7.42 2.05 8.16
C ASP A 67 6.83 2.04 9.57
N LYS A 68 7.07 0.93 10.29
CA LYS A 68 6.52 0.71 11.64
C LYS A 68 7.63 0.46 12.64
N GLU A 69 7.45 1.02 13.84
CA GLU A 69 8.35 0.82 14.98
C GLU A 69 8.23 -0.57 15.60
N LYS A 70 7.07 -1.22 15.47
CA LYS A 70 6.82 -2.56 16.02
C LYS A 70 7.85 -3.55 15.45
N GLU A 71 8.60 -4.21 16.32
CA GLU A 71 9.71 -5.12 15.94
C GLU A 71 9.31 -6.16 14.87
N SER A 72 8.10 -6.71 14.97
CA SER A 72 7.59 -7.69 14.01
C SER A 72 7.41 -7.14 12.59
N LEU A 73 7.35 -5.82 12.42
CA LEU A 73 7.11 -5.13 11.15
C LEU A 73 8.35 -4.39 10.61
N GLN A 74 9.41 -4.26 11.41
CA GLN A 74 10.66 -3.59 10.98
C GLN A 74 11.31 -4.25 9.76
N ARG A 75 11.13 -5.57 9.58
CA ARG A 75 11.59 -6.26 8.36
C ARG A 75 10.90 -5.69 7.11
N GLY A 76 9.64 -5.28 7.22
CA GLY A 76 8.92 -4.62 6.14
C GLY A 76 9.56 -3.29 5.76
N ASN A 77 10.00 -2.51 6.75
CA ASN A 77 10.70 -1.24 6.51
C ASN A 77 11.96 -1.46 5.64
N VAL A 78 12.70 -2.54 5.90
CA VAL A 78 13.85 -2.92 5.07
C VAL A 78 13.44 -3.17 3.63
N THR A 79 12.37 -3.94 3.40
CA THR A 79 11.86 -4.26 2.05
C THR A 79 11.33 -3.03 1.30
N HIS A 80 10.75 -2.05 1.99
CA HIS A 80 10.21 -0.83 1.36
C HIS A 80 11.28 -0.03 0.62
N ARG A 81 12.54 -0.13 1.07
CA ARG A 81 13.68 0.53 0.42
C ARG A 81 13.99 -0.02 -0.97
N TYR A 82 13.49 -1.20 -1.33
CA TYR A 82 13.75 -1.83 -2.63
C TYR A 82 12.65 -1.56 -3.67
N LEU A 83 11.57 -0.88 -3.30
CA LEU A 83 10.45 -0.59 -4.19
C LEU A 83 10.78 0.53 -5.18
N ASP A 84 10.49 0.31 -6.47
CA ASP A 84 10.78 1.28 -7.54
C ASP A 84 9.64 2.29 -7.75
N TYR A 85 9.64 3.38 -6.97
CA TYR A 85 8.59 4.41 -7.03
C TYR A 85 8.51 5.10 -8.40
N GLU A 86 9.61 5.11 -9.17
CA GLU A 86 9.66 5.74 -10.50
C GLU A 86 9.05 4.84 -11.58
N ASN A 87 8.93 3.53 -11.32
CA ASN A 87 8.40 2.56 -12.26
C ASN A 87 7.22 1.79 -11.65
N PRO A 88 5.99 2.35 -11.65
CA PRO A 88 4.86 1.79 -10.92
C PRO A 88 4.49 0.35 -11.26
N LYS A 89 4.66 -0.05 -12.53
CA LYS A 89 4.43 -1.45 -12.95
C LYS A 89 5.44 -2.40 -12.31
N ILE A 90 6.70 -1.99 -12.22
CA ILE A 90 7.76 -2.75 -11.55
C ILE A 90 7.47 -2.78 -10.05
N ALA A 91 7.16 -1.65 -9.42
CA ALA A 91 6.82 -1.62 -8.01
C ALA A 91 5.63 -2.52 -7.65
N LEU A 92 4.58 -2.57 -8.47
CA LEU A 92 3.45 -3.48 -8.24
C LEU A 92 3.90 -4.95 -8.28
N GLN A 93 4.72 -5.34 -9.25
CA GLN A 93 5.30 -6.68 -9.33
C GLN A 93 6.18 -7.00 -8.11
N GLN A 94 7.00 -6.04 -7.68
CA GLN A 94 7.84 -6.20 -6.49
C GLN A 94 7.00 -6.38 -5.23
N ILE A 95 5.94 -5.59 -5.05
CA ILE A 95 5.02 -5.72 -3.92
C ILE A 95 4.40 -7.13 -3.89
N GLU A 96 3.93 -7.61 -5.04
CA GLU A 96 3.34 -8.96 -5.15
C GLU A 96 4.35 -10.06 -4.81
N GLU A 97 5.56 -10.00 -5.38
CA GLU A 97 6.61 -11.00 -5.13
C GLU A 97 7.10 -10.98 -3.68
N ILE A 98 7.26 -9.80 -3.07
CA ILE A 98 7.62 -9.65 -1.66
C ILE A 98 6.54 -10.23 -0.75
N TYR A 99 5.25 -10.03 -1.06
CA TYR A 99 4.17 -10.64 -0.31
C TYR A 99 4.11 -12.17 -0.49
N ASN A 100 4.31 -12.66 -1.71
CA ASN A 100 4.32 -14.09 -2.01
C ASN A 100 5.44 -14.83 -1.27
N THR A 101 6.57 -14.17 -1.03
CA THR A 101 7.73 -14.70 -0.30
C THR A 101 7.77 -14.27 1.18
N GLN A 102 6.70 -13.65 1.70
CA GLN A 102 6.67 -13.07 3.06
C GLN A 102 7.05 -14.05 4.17
N ASP A 103 6.71 -15.33 4.02
CA ASP A 103 7.04 -16.36 5.03
C ASP A 103 8.53 -16.75 5.01
N ASP A 104 9.23 -16.56 3.89
CA ASP A 104 10.65 -16.86 3.74
C ASP A 104 11.51 -15.78 4.40
N TRP A 105 11.29 -14.51 4.06
CA TRP A 105 12.11 -13.40 4.56
C TRP A 105 11.57 -12.77 5.85
N GLY A 106 10.27 -12.90 6.14
CA GLY A 106 9.61 -12.22 7.26
C GLY A 106 9.98 -12.73 8.65
N SER A 107 10.73 -13.84 8.73
CA SER A 107 11.28 -14.43 9.94
C SER A 107 12.79 -14.25 10.10
N LEU A 108 13.47 -13.70 9.08
CA LEU A 108 14.91 -13.49 9.11
C LEU A 108 15.32 -12.45 10.19
N PRO A 109 16.59 -12.53 10.66
CA PRO A 109 17.25 -11.41 11.31
C PRO A 109 17.13 -10.13 10.46
N LEU A 110 16.98 -8.98 11.12
CA LEU A 110 16.68 -7.72 10.41
C LEU A 110 17.77 -7.33 9.40
N ASP A 111 19.03 -7.60 9.74
CA ASP A 111 20.22 -7.35 8.92
C ASP A 111 20.36 -8.32 7.74
N GLU A 112 19.68 -9.47 7.76
CA GLU A 112 19.68 -10.44 6.65
C GLU A 112 18.61 -10.15 5.59
N VAL A 113 17.56 -9.38 5.93
CA VAL A 113 16.44 -9.11 5.00
C VAL A 113 16.92 -8.40 3.73
N GLY A 114 17.84 -7.43 3.84
CA GLY A 114 18.41 -6.75 2.67
C GLY A 114 19.16 -7.71 1.75
N GLY A 115 19.92 -8.65 2.34
CA GLY A 115 20.58 -9.72 1.60
C GLY A 115 19.60 -10.61 0.84
N TYR A 116 18.42 -10.92 1.42
CA TYR A 116 17.37 -11.66 0.71
C TYR A 116 16.85 -10.88 -0.50
N MET A 117 16.55 -9.58 -0.33
CA MET A 117 16.07 -8.73 -1.44
C MET A 117 17.07 -8.67 -2.60
N GLU A 118 18.35 -8.58 -2.30
CA GLU A 118 19.41 -8.46 -3.31
C GLU A 118 19.79 -9.79 -3.95
N GLN A 119 19.99 -10.82 -3.14
CA GLN A 119 20.59 -12.08 -3.60
C GLN A 119 19.54 -13.10 -4.06
N THR A 120 18.34 -13.04 -3.49
CA THR A 120 17.25 -13.98 -3.83
C THR A 120 16.28 -13.35 -4.83
N LEU A 121 15.81 -12.13 -4.58
CA LEU A 121 14.86 -11.44 -5.48
C LEU A 121 15.55 -10.61 -6.56
N GLY A 122 16.88 -10.39 -6.47
CA GLY A 122 17.62 -9.64 -7.47
C GLY A 122 17.30 -8.14 -7.49
N TYR A 123 16.73 -7.59 -6.42
CA TYR A 123 16.38 -6.18 -6.35
C TYR A 123 17.58 -5.33 -5.96
N THR A 124 17.49 -4.04 -6.28
CA THR A 124 18.49 -3.04 -5.90
C THR A 124 17.85 -2.01 -4.98
N GLU A 125 18.54 -1.67 -3.89
CA GLU A 125 18.06 -0.64 -2.96
C GLU A 125 17.86 0.69 -3.69
N LYS A 126 16.78 1.39 -3.36
CA LYS A 126 16.34 2.66 -3.93
C LYS A 126 16.46 3.78 -2.90
N ASN A 127 16.58 5.02 -3.36
CA ASN A 127 16.63 6.20 -2.49
C ASN A 127 15.23 6.70 -2.11
N ASN A 128 14.49 5.89 -1.34
CA ASN A 128 13.11 6.20 -0.95
C ASN A 128 12.98 6.89 0.41
N GLN A 129 14.08 7.20 1.09
CA GLN A 129 14.08 7.69 2.48
C GLN A 129 13.18 8.91 2.69
N SER A 130 13.28 9.92 1.81
CA SER A 130 12.46 11.13 1.93
C SER A 130 10.95 10.84 1.74
N ALA A 131 10.60 9.87 0.91
CA ALA A 131 9.21 9.46 0.73
C ALA A 131 8.70 8.67 1.94
N ALA A 132 9.51 7.78 2.50
CA ALA A 132 9.18 7.02 3.71
C ALA A 132 8.91 7.94 4.91
N GLU A 133 9.76 8.95 5.13
CA GLU A 133 9.58 9.95 6.19
C GLU A 133 8.27 10.73 6.03
N LYS A 134 7.97 11.19 4.80
CA LYS A 134 6.71 11.88 4.50
C LYS A 134 5.48 11.00 4.73
N ILE A 135 5.54 9.72 4.40
CA ILE A 135 4.44 8.77 4.64
C ILE A 135 4.20 8.60 6.15
N VAL A 136 5.27 8.49 6.95
CA VAL A 136 5.17 8.40 8.41
C VAL A 136 4.59 9.69 9.01
N GLU A 137 5.06 10.86 8.55
CA GLU A 137 4.52 12.17 8.97
C GLU A 137 3.03 12.31 8.62
N GLU A 138 2.65 11.95 7.39
CA GLU A 138 1.27 11.97 6.93
C GLU A 138 0.38 11.05 7.77
N ALA A 139 0.81 9.79 7.97
CA ALA A 139 0.08 8.84 8.81
C ALA A 139 -0.10 9.37 10.24
N ASN A 140 0.93 9.99 10.83
CA ASN A 140 0.83 10.59 12.16
C ASN A 140 -0.15 11.77 12.21
N ARG A 141 -0.13 12.67 11.22
CA ARG A 141 -1.10 13.79 11.14
C ARG A 141 -2.54 13.29 11.00
N ALA A 142 -2.72 12.26 10.16
CA ALA A 142 -3.99 11.60 9.90
C ALA A 142 -4.42 10.64 11.02
N ASN A 143 -3.57 10.42 12.03
CA ASN A 143 -3.78 9.48 13.13
C ASN A 143 -3.99 8.02 12.66
N ILE A 144 -3.31 7.64 11.58
CA ILE A 144 -3.27 6.29 11.04
C ILE A 144 -2.19 5.51 11.77
N VAL A 145 -2.62 4.64 12.69
CA VAL A 145 -1.71 3.83 13.52
C VAL A 145 -1.57 2.40 12.99
N PHE A 146 -2.61 1.87 12.33
CA PHE A 146 -2.69 0.46 11.93
C PHE A 146 -2.48 0.27 10.43
N VAL A 147 -2.04 -0.93 10.07
CA VAL A 147 -1.89 -1.37 8.68
C VAL A 147 -2.55 -2.75 8.54
N PRO A 148 -3.28 -3.03 7.44
CA PRO A 148 -3.58 -2.10 6.36
C PRO A 148 -4.59 -1.03 6.81
N THR A 149 -4.44 0.20 6.30
CA THR A 149 -5.50 1.22 6.32
C THR A 149 -5.70 1.67 4.89
N VAL A 150 -6.90 1.47 4.36
CA VAL A 150 -7.27 1.85 3.00
C VAL A 150 -8.33 2.95 3.05
N ILE A 151 -8.15 3.96 2.21
CA ILE A 151 -9.02 5.13 2.13
C ILE A 151 -9.47 5.31 0.68
N VAL A 152 -10.78 5.41 0.48
CA VAL A 152 -11.42 5.74 -0.80
C VAL A 152 -12.48 6.80 -0.53
N GLY A 153 -12.23 8.03 -0.95
CA GLY A 153 -13.10 9.16 -0.60
C GLY A 153 -13.22 9.32 0.93
N GLU A 154 -14.44 9.20 1.45
CA GLU A 154 -14.71 9.26 2.90
C GLU A 154 -14.69 7.88 3.58
N TYR A 155 -14.54 6.80 2.82
CA TYR A 155 -14.56 5.43 3.34
C TYR A 155 -13.18 5.02 3.80
N ILE A 156 -13.12 4.48 5.01
CA ILE A 156 -11.90 3.98 5.64
C ILE A 156 -12.15 2.54 6.06
N PHE A 157 -11.29 1.62 5.63
CA PHE A 157 -11.43 0.19 5.90
C PHE A 157 -10.07 -0.50 5.95
N ASP A 158 -10.08 -1.80 6.27
CA ASP A 158 -8.92 -2.67 6.37
C ASP A 158 -9.15 -3.97 5.57
N GLU A 159 -8.41 -5.04 5.85
CA GLU A 159 -8.47 -6.32 5.12
C GLU A 159 -9.80 -7.08 5.22
N HIS A 160 -10.73 -6.63 6.06
CA HIS A 160 -12.02 -7.26 6.24
C HIS A 160 -13.01 -6.96 5.11
N ILE A 161 -12.75 -5.96 4.26
CA ILE A 161 -13.59 -5.72 3.09
C ILE A 161 -13.53 -6.91 2.13
N GLU A 162 -14.68 -7.34 1.64
CA GLU A 162 -14.76 -8.43 0.67
C GLU A 162 -14.70 -7.89 -0.77
N PRO A 163 -14.19 -8.67 -1.76
CA PRO A 163 -13.97 -8.18 -3.12
C PRO A 163 -15.21 -7.55 -3.76
N LYS A 164 -16.39 -8.15 -3.55
CA LYS A 164 -17.66 -7.62 -4.04
C LYS A 164 -18.04 -6.29 -3.39
N GLU A 165 -17.75 -6.13 -2.10
CA GLU A 165 -18.02 -4.89 -1.37
C GLU A 165 -17.07 -3.78 -1.85
N LEU A 166 -15.79 -4.11 -2.06
CA LEU A 166 -14.82 -3.20 -2.66
C LEU A 166 -15.27 -2.74 -4.05
N ALA A 167 -15.65 -3.64 -4.94
CA ALA A 167 -16.13 -3.29 -6.28
C ALA A 167 -17.32 -2.32 -6.23
N ASN A 168 -18.33 -2.62 -5.40
CA ASN A 168 -19.50 -1.75 -5.22
C ASN A 168 -19.11 -0.36 -4.67
N LEU A 169 -18.16 -0.30 -3.74
CA LEU A 169 -17.65 0.95 -3.19
C LEU A 169 -16.96 1.79 -4.27
N LEU A 170 -16.08 1.17 -5.06
CA LEU A 170 -15.36 1.86 -6.14
C LEU A 170 -16.31 2.37 -7.21
N ASP A 171 -17.27 1.55 -7.67
CA ASP A 171 -18.28 1.99 -8.64
C ASP A 171 -19.10 3.17 -8.11
N LYS A 172 -19.49 3.13 -6.83
CA LYS A 172 -20.22 4.24 -6.19
C LYS A 172 -19.41 5.55 -6.21
N GLU A 173 -18.13 5.50 -5.86
CA GLU A 173 -17.28 6.69 -5.87
C GLU A 173 -16.97 7.18 -7.29
N VAL A 174 -16.86 6.26 -8.27
CA VAL A 174 -16.74 6.61 -9.69
C VAL A 174 -17.98 7.34 -10.17
N GLU A 175 -19.18 6.86 -9.85
CA GLU A 175 -20.42 7.54 -10.23
C GLU A 175 -20.55 8.92 -9.55
N LYS A 176 -20.18 9.02 -8.27
CA LYS A 176 -20.16 10.30 -7.53
C LYS A 176 -19.23 11.33 -8.19
N SER A 177 -18.11 10.89 -8.78
CA SER A 177 -17.15 11.78 -9.44
C SER A 177 -17.65 12.40 -10.75
N LYS A 178 -18.71 11.83 -11.34
CA LYS A 178 -19.31 12.29 -12.60
C LYS A 178 -20.45 13.29 -12.39
N ALA A 179 -20.94 13.41 -11.15
CA ALA A 179 -22.08 14.26 -10.76
C ALA A 179 -21.63 15.68 -10.41
#